data_AF-A0A7C3QMK5-F1
#
_entry.id   AF-A0A7C3QMK5-F1
#
_cell.length_a   1.000
_cell.length_b   1.000
_cell.length_c   1.000
_cell.angle_alpha   90.00
_cell.angle_beta   90.00
_cell.angle_gamma   90.00
#
_symmetry.space_group_name_H-M   'P 1'
#
loop_
_entity.id
_entity.type
_entity.pdbx_description
1 polymer ?
#
loop_
_entity_poly.entity_id
_entity_poly.type
_entity_poly.pdbx_seq_one_letter_code
_entity_poly.pdbx_strand_id
1 'polypeptide(L)'
;MKLWFKLTAAFLLVAVVGVIVVAVLANRATAVGFTHYLNADRAAQWADLQAELSRYYEQNGRWDGVEDLLRAVRPGRGMGQGQGGMSLALLDESGQTVASAGRRGEDAASVELPIMVDGRTVGTLLIVEPGGQGSRAAQQFLDDVNRAIWLGGLAAVLMALFLGLFL
;
A
#
# COMPACT_ATOMS: atom_id res chain seq x y z
N MET A 1 34.07 41.80 12.72
CA MET A 1 33.06 40.85 13.25
C MET A 1 33.80 39.58 13.69
N LYS A 2 33.64 39.17 14.96
CA LYS A 2 34.49 38.14 15.61
C LYS A 2 34.23 36.76 14.99
N LEU A 3 35.29 36.11 14.50
CA LEU A 3 35.33 34.76 13.89
C LEU A 3 34.54 33.67 14.63
N TRP A 4 34.35 33.84 15.95
CA TRP A 4 33.59 32.92 16.77
C TRP A 4 32.10 32.82 16.40
N PHE A 5 31.46 33.90 15.95
CA PHE A 5 30.06 33.85 15.49
C PHE A 5 29.90 33.00 14.22
N LYS A 6 30.90 33.04 13.32
CA LYS A 6 30.96 32.22 12.11
C LYS A 6 31.07 30.73 12.43
N LEU A 7 31.88 30.37 13.43
CA LEU A 7 32.03 28.99 13.87
C LEU A 7 30.74 28.45 14.51
N THR A 8 30.13 29.21 15.42
CA THR A 8 28.89 28.78 16.09
C THR A 8 27.74 28.63 15.10
N ALA A 9 27.62 29.55 14.13
CA ALA A 9 26.61 29.47 13.08
C ALA A 9 26.81 28.26 12.15
N ALA A 10 28.06 27.98 11.75
CA ALA A 10 28.38 26.80 10.95
C ALA A 10 28.06 25.50 11.70
N PHE A 11 28.38 25.43 12.99
CA PHE A 11 28.09 24.27 13.82
C PHE A 11 26.58 24.03 13.99
N LEU A 12 25.81 25.11 14.16
CA LEU A 12 24.36 25.05 14.28
C LEU A 12 23.72 24.60 12.97
N LEU A 13 24.21 25.07 11.83
CA LEU A 13 23.75 24.63 10.51
C LEU A 13 23.99 23.13 10.31
N VAL A 14 25.18 22.63 10.65
CA VAL A 14 25.51 21.19 10.56
C VAL A 14 24.58 20.35 11.43
N ALA A 15 24.30 20.79 12.66
CA ALA A 15 23.39 20.08 13.55
C ALA A 15 21.96 20.01 12.98
N VAL A 16 21.45 21.11 12.43
CA VAL A 16 20.11 21.16 11.81
C VAL A 16 20.01 20.27 10.59
N VAL A 17 21.02 20.31 9.71
CA VAL A 17 21.09 19.42 8.54
C VAL A 17 21.12 17.96 8.98
N GLY A 18 21.89 17.62 10.01
CA GLY A 18 21.94 16.27 10.58
C GLY A 18 20.57 15.78 11.07
N VAL A 19 19.83 16.61 11.81
CA VAL A 19 18.49 16.27 12.29
C VAL A 19 17.51 16.07 11.12
N ILE A 20 17.56 16.92 10.10
CA ILE A 20 16.69 16.79 8.90
C ILE A 20 16.99 15.48 8.17
N VAL A 21 18.27 15.15 7.96
CA VAL A 21 18.69 13.92 7.29
C VAL A 21 18.20 12.69 8.07
N VAL A 22 18.40 12.66 9.39
CA VAL A 22 17.94 11.56 10.25
C VAL A 22 16.41 11.42 10.20
N ALA A 23 15.67 12.52 10.27
CA ALA A 23 14.22 12.51 10.16
C ALA A 23 13.75 11.96 8.81
N VAL A 24 14.38 12.38 7.71
CA VAL A 24 14.08 11.89 6.36
C VAL A 24 14.38 10.39 6.23
N LEU A 25 15.53 9.92 6.72
CA LEU A 25 15.89 8.51 6.66
C LEU A 25 14.97 7.64 7.53
N ALA A 26 14.64 8.08 8.74
CA ALA A 26 13.71 7.37 9.61
C ALA A 26 12.34 7.25 8.93
N ASN A 27 11.87 8.34 8.34
CA ASN A 27 10.59 8.37 7.64
C ASN A 27 10.58 7.48 6.37
N ARG A 28 11.71 7.44 5.63
CA ARG A 28 11.91 6.53 4.49
C ARG A 28 11.92 5.07 4.93
N ALA A 29 12.59 4.74 6.03
CA ALA A 29 12.67 3.38 6.56
C ALA A 29 11.29 2.85 7.00
N THR A 30 10.47 3.71 7.61
CA THR A 30 9.09 3.37 8.00
C THR A 30 8.19 3.19 6.77
N ALA A 31 8.31 4.03 5.74
CA ALA A 31 7.53 3.94 4.51
C ALA A 31 7.80 2.66 3.71
N VAL A 32 9.07 2.22 3.65
CA VAL A 32 9.45 1.00 2.93
C VAL A 32 9.05 -0.26 3.72
N GLY A 33 9.17 -0.24 5.06
CA GLY A 33 8.83 -1.37 5.91
C GLY A 33 7.33 -1.69 5.97
N PHE A 34 6.47 -0.67 5.97
CA PHE A 34 5.02 -0.85 6.11
C PHE A 34 4.36 -1.44 4.86
N THR A 35 4.80 -0.98 3.68
CA THR A 35 4.31 -1.52 2.39
C THR A 35 4.71 -2.98 2.20
N HIS A 36 5.91 -3.35 2.67
CA HIS A 36 6.40 -4.72 2.53
C HIS A 36 5.74 -5.69 3.52
N TYR A 37 5.45 -5.24 4.75
CA TYR A 37 4.73 -6.01 5.77
C TYR A 37 3.25 -6.22 5.38
N LEU A 38 2.57 -5.17 4.90
CA LEU A 38 1.17 -5.27 4.46
C LEU A 38 1.01 -6.13 3.20
N ASN A 39 1.95 -6.10 2.26
CA ASN A 39 1.87 -6.94 1.06
C ASN A 39 2.23 -8.41 1.34
N ALA A 40 3.15 -8.67 2.27
CA ALA A 40 3.51 -10.02 2.68
C ALA A 40 2.39 -10.72 3.48
N ASP A 41 1.75 -10.01 4.42
CA ASP A 41 0.63 -10.57 5.20
C ASP A 41 -0.63 -10.78 4.35
N ARG A 42 -0.91 -9.88 3.40
CA ARG A 42 -2.04 -10.04 2.47
C ARG A 42 -1.86 -11.21 1.52
N ALA A 43 -0.66 -11.43 1.00
CA ALA A 43 -0.38 -12.59 0.15
C ALA A 43 -0.59 -13.92 0.91
N ALA A 44 -0.20 -13.98 2.18
CA ALA A 44 -0.44 -15.14 3.04
C ALA A 44 -1.94 -15.38 3.28
N GLN A 45 -2.73 -14.32 3.46
CA GLN A 45 -4.18 -14.43 3.67
C GLN A 45 -4.93 -15.03 2.47
N TRP A 46 -4.46 -14.77 1.24
CA TRP A 46 -5.09 -15.26 0.02
C TRP A 46 -4.46 -16.55 -0.54
N ALA A 47 -3.35 -17.01 0.04
CA ALA A 47 -2.66 -18.22 -0.40
C ALA A 47 -3.55 -19.47 -0.29
N ASP A 48 -4.34 -19.58 0.77
CA ASP A 48 -5.26 -20.71 0.98
C ASP A 48 -6.35 -20.74 -0.10
N LEU A 49 -6.97 -19.59 -0.39
CA LEU A 49 -7.98 -19.46 -1.44
C LEU A 49 -7.40 -19.76 -2.82
N GLN A 50 -6.20 -19.26 -3.10
CA GLN A 50 -5.51 -19.50 -4.36
C GLN A 50 -5.23 -21.00 -4.55
N ALA A 51 -4.75 -21.69 -3.52
CA ALA A 51 -4.51 -23.13 -3.55
C ALA A 51 -5.80 -23.94 -3.75
N GLU A 52 -6.91 -23.52 -3.14
CA GLU A 52 -8.21 -24.16 -3.30
C GLU A 52 -8.77 -23.97 -4.71
N LEU A 53 -8.64 -22.78 -5.29
CA LEU A 53 -9.05 -22.52 -6.68
C LEU A 53 -8.18 -23.28 -7.69
N SER A 54 -6.87 -23.39 -7.46
CA SER A 54 -6.00 -24.24 -8.28
C SER A 54 -6.46 -25.70 -8.26
N ARG A 55 -6.75 -26.26 -7.07
CA ARG A 55 -7.26 -27.64 -6.95
C ARG A 55 -8.62 -27.82 -7.62
N TYR A 56 -9.50 -26.81 -7.52
CA TYR A 56 -10.80 -26.84 -8.20
C TYR A 56 -10.63 -26.96 -9.72
N TYR A 57 -9.71 -26.18 -10.29
CA TYR A 57 -9.44 -26.22 -11.71
C TYR A 57 -8.75 -27.51 -12.14
N GLU A 58 -7.83 -28.06 -11.33
CA GLU A 58 -7.21 -29.37 -11.60
C GLU A 58 -8.25 -30.50 -11.69
N GLN A 59 -9.29 -30.47 -10.86
CA GLN A 59 -10.32 -31.52 -10.82
C GLN A 59 -11.39 -31.36 -11.91
N ASN A 60 -11.80 -30.12 -12.19
CA ASN A 60 -12.92 -29.85 -13.09
C ASN A 60 -12.48 -29.47 -14.51
N GLY A 61 -11.26 -28.96 -14.69
CA GLY A 61 -10.72 -28.44 -15.94
C GLY A 61 -11.38 -27.16 -16.45
N ARG A 62 -12.30 -26.57 -15.66
CA ARG A 62 -13.07 -25.36 -16.00
C ARG A 62 -13.62 -24.69 -14.75
N TRP A 63 -14.05 -23.44 -14.91
CA TRP A 63 -14.58 -22.60 -13.84
C TRP A 63 -16.10 -22.73 -13.60
N ASP A 64 -16.75 -23.78 -14.12
CA ASP A 64 -18.19 -24.00 -13.93
C ASP A 64 -18.53 -24.16 -12.45
N GLY A 65 -19.39 -23.30 -11.89
CA GLY A 65 -19.83 -23.40 -10.48
C GLY A 65 -18.86 -22.82 -9.44
N VAL A 66 -17.73 -22.24 -9.86
CA VAL A 66 -16.74 -21.63 -8.94
C VAL A 66 -17.32 -20.44 -8.15
N GLU A 67 -18.45 -19.87 -8.60
CA GLU A 67 -19.16 -18.82 -7.87
C GLU A 67 -19.62 -19.27 -6.48
N ASP A 68 -19.92 -20.56 -6.29
CA ASP A 68 -20.27 -21.11 -4.97
C ASP A 68 -19.07 -21.08 -4.01
N LEU A 69 -17.88 -21.41 -4.50
CA LEU A 69 -16.62 -21.29 -3.76
C LEU A 69 -16.34 -19.84 -3.36
N LEU A 70 -16.45 -18.90 -4.30
CA LEU A 70 -16.25 -17.48 -4.02
C LEU A 70 -17.28 -16.92 -3.03
N ARG A 71 -18.54 -17.39 -3.09
CA ARG A 71 -19.59 -17.00 -2.14
C ARG A 71 -19.43 -17.67 -0.77
N ALA A 72 -18.85 -18.86 -0.69
CA ALA A 72 -18.56 -19.56 0.56
C ALA A 72 -17.46 -18.82 1.35
N VAL A 73 -16.48 -18.27 0.63
CA VAL A 73 -15.49 -17.34 1.14
C VAL A 73 -16.13 -15.96 1.29
N ARG A 74 -17.15 -15.86 2.15
CA ARG A 74 -17.86 -14.59 2.38
C ARG A 74 -16.87 -13.53 2.87
N PRO A 75 -16.65 -12.45 2.10
CA PRO A 75 -15.90 -11.30 2.57
C PRO A 75 -16.82 -10.54 3.55
N GLY A 76 -16.67 -10.77 4.85
CA GLY A 76 -17.48 -10.07 5.87
C GLY A 76 -18.12 -10.94 6.96
N ARG A 77 -17.61 -12.14 7.25
CA ARG A 77 -18.05 -12.90 8.44
C ARG A 77 -17.46 -12.41 9.77
N GLY A 78 -16.80 -11.26 9.78
CA GLY A 78 -16.52 -10.49 10.99
C GLY A 78 -17.74 -9.63 11.34
N MET A 79 -18.19 -9.71 12.59
CA MET A 79 -19.27 -8.91 13.18
C MET A 79 -19.16 -7.42 12.79
N GLY A 80 -19.98 -6.98 11.85
CA GLY A 80 -20.02 -5.58 11.44
C GLY A 80 -20.91 -5.39 10.23
N GLN A 81 -22.13 -4.91 10.47
CA GLN A 81 -23.10 -4.51 9.46
C GLN A 81 -22.58 -3.25 8.75
N GLY A 82 -21.57 -3.41 7.90
CA GLY A 82 -20.93 -2.37 7.11
C GLY A 82 -21.16 -2.65 5.63
N GLN A 83 -22.02 -1.84 5.03
CA GLN A 83 -22.39 -1.86 3.62
C GLN A 83 -21.17 -1.43 2.77
N GLY A 84 -20.28 -2.37 2.51
CA GLY A 84 -19.01 -2.14 1.82
C GLY A 84 -18.15 -3.39 1.91
N GLY A 85 -18.73 -4.54 1.56
CA GLY A 85 -18.02 -5.81 1.59
C GLY A 85 -17.05 -5.88 0.42
N MET A 86 -15.80 -6.27 0.70
CA MET A 86 -14.82 -6.69 -0.28
C MET A 86 -15.49 -7.52 -1.39
N SER A 87 -15.11 -7.28 -2.64
CA SER A 87 -15.60 -8.08 -3.78
C SER A 87 -14.48 -8.89 -4.39
N LEU A 88 -14.79 -10.15 -4.68
CA LEU A 88 -13.93 -11.09 -5.38
C LEU A 88 -14.46 -11.23 -6.80
N ALA A 89 -13.58 -11.27 -7.78
CA ALA A 89 -13.92 -11.64 -9.15
C ALA A 89 -12.86 -12.60 -9.67
N LEU A 90 -13.27 -13.65 -10.36
CA LEU A 90 -12.36 -14.57 -11.02
C LEU A 90 -12.45 -14.33 -12.51
N LEU A 91 -11.30 -14.07 -13.15
CA LEU A 91 -11.19 -14.02 -14.59
C LEU A 91 -10.60 -15.33 -15.12
N ASP A 92 -11.05 -15.71 -16.30
CA ASP A 92 -10.42 -16.79 -17.07
C ASP A 92 -9.12 -16.34 -17.76
N GLU A 93 -8.52 -17.27 -18.52
CA GLU A 93 -7.31 -17.03 -19.32
C GLU A 93 -7.48 -15.91 -20.37
N SER A 94 -8.72 -15.60 -20.78
CA SER A 94 -9.04 -14.52 -21.72
C SER A 94 -9.28 -13.17 -21.04
N GLY A 95 -9.21 -13.11 -19.71
CA GLY A 95 -9.50 -11.91 -18.93
C GLY A 95 -11.00 -11.62 -18.82
N GLN A 96 -11.86 -12.58 -19.09
CA GLN A 96 -13.31 -12.44 -18.88
C GLN A 96 -13.70 -12.90 -17.49
N THR A 97 -14.59 -12.16 -16.83
CA THR A 97 -15.08 -12.52 -15.50
C THR A 97 -16.00 -13.75 -15.59
N VAL A 98 -15.54 -14.88 -15.07
CA VAL A 98 -16.28 -16.14 -15.02
C VAL A 98 -17.09 -16.32 -13.74
N ALA A 99 -16.69 -15.64 -12.66
CA ALA A 99 -17.44 -15.61 -11.42
C ALA A 99 -17.14 -14.34 -10.62
N SER A 100 -18.10 -13.90 -9.81
CA SER A 100 -17.88 -12.78 -8.89
C SER A 100 -18.70 -12.95 -7.62
N ALA A 101 -18.20 -12.40 -6.51
CA ALA A 101 -18.86 -12.38 -5.23
C ALA A 101 -18.69 -11.00 -4.58
N GLY A 102 -19.78 -10.43 -4.07
CA GLY A 102 -19.79 -9.09 -3.45
C GLY A 102 -20.19 -7.97 -4.41
N ARG A 103 -20.08 -6.72 -3.96
CA ARG A 103 -20.37 -5.53 -4.77
C ARG A 103 -19.09 -4.75 -5.02
N ARG A 104 -18.73 -4.57 -6.30
CA ARG A 104 -17.61 -3.74 -6.71
C ARG A 104 -17.94 -2.27 -6.44
N GLY A 105 -17.12 -1.60 -5.63
CA GLY A 105 -17.16 -0.14 -5.50
C GLY A 105 -16.46 0.52 -6.69
N GLU A 106 -16.97 1.67 -7.15
CA GLU A 106 -16.43 2.38 -8.32
C GLU A 106 -14.98 2.88 -8.11
N ASP A 107 -14.58 3.15 -6.87
CA ASP A 107 -13.24 3.68 -6.49
C ASP A 107 -12.38 2.69 -5.69
N ALA A 108 -12.49 1.40 -6.00
CA ALA A 108 -11.85 0.36 -5.21
C ALA A 108 -10.52 -0.11 -5.84
N ALA A 109 -9.44 -0.08 -5.04
CA ALA A 109 -8.16 -0.63 -5.44
C ALA A 109 -8.28 -2.15 -5.61
N SER A 110 -7.74 -2.67 -6.72
CA SER A 110 -7.74 -4.09 -7.02
C SER A 110 -6.36 -4.70 -6.88
N VAL A 111 -6.30 -5.89 -6.27
CA VAL A 111 -5.14 -6.78 -6.28
C VAL A 111 -5.45 -7.93 -7.21
N GLU A 112 -4.53 -8.24 -8.12
CA GLU A 112 -4.64 -9.37 -9.04
C GLU A 112 -3.71 -10.50 -8.59
N LEU A 113 -4.26 -11.70 -8.40
CA LEU A 113 -3.50 -12.90 -8.09
C LEU A 113 -3.68 -13.95 -9.20
N PRO A 114 -2.62 -14.30 -9.94
CA PRO A 114 -2.70 -15.34 -10.96
C PRO A 114 -2.89 -16.71 -10.30
N ILE A 115 -3.80 -17.51 -10.82
CA ILE A 115 -4.02 -18.89 -10.39
C ILE A 115 -3.25 -19.79 -11.33
N MET A 116 -2.26 -20.48 -10.77
CA MET A 116 -1.37 -21.37 -11.52
C MET A 116 -1.73 -22.82 -11.26
N VAL A 117 -1.79 -23.60 -12.34
CA VAL A 117 -1.92 -25.07 -12.35
C VAL A 117 -0.86 -25.60 -13.30
N ASP A 118 -0.02 -26.53 -12.84
CA ASP A 118 1.11 -27.08 -13.62
C ASP A 118 2.01 -26.02 -14.28
N GLY A 119 2.19 -24.87 -13.61
CA GLY A 119 3.01 -23.76 -14.12
C GLY A 119 2.35 -22.93 -15.23
N ARG A 120 1.06 -23.16 -15.53
CA ARG A 120 0.26 -22.33 -16.45
C ARG A 120 -0.75 -21.51 -15.67
N THR A 121 -0.92 -20.24 -16.05
CA THR A 121 -1.98 -19.40 -15.50
C THR A 121 -3.31 -19.79 -16.14
N VAL A 122 -4.22 -20.33 -15.32
CA VAL A 122 -5.55 -20.84 -15.74
C VAL A 122 -6.69 -19.88 -15.38
N GLY A 123 -6.36 -18.81 -14.64
CA GLY A 123 -7.28 -17.74 -14.28
C GLY A 123 -6.58 -16.70 -13.41
N THR A 124 -7.26 -15.60 -13.15
CA THR A 124 -6.75 -14.50 -12.32
C THR A 124 -7.82 -14.11 -11.32
N LEU A 125 -7.48 -14.14 -10.03
CA LEU A 125 -8.34 -13.68 -8.95
C LEU A 125 -8.15 -12.17 -8.74
N LEU A 126 -9.18 -11.41 -9.08
CA LEU A 126 -9.34 -10.00 -8.73
C LEU A 126 -9.92 -9.86 -7.34
N ILE A 127 -9.17 -9.20 -6.48
CA ILE A 127 -9.56 -8.84 -5.12
C ILE A 127 -9.76 -7.34 -5.08
N VAL A 128 -10.99 -6.93 -4.86
CA VAL A 128 -11.36 -5.53 -4.77
C VAL A 128 -11.75 -5.25 -3.33
N GLU A 129 -10.82 -4.68 -2.58
CA GLU A 129 -11.09 -4.23 -1.23
C GLU A 129 -11.79 -2.85 -1.28
N PRO A 130 -12.76 -2.57 -0.40
CA PRO A 130 -13.38 -1.27 -0.31
C PRO A 130 -12.29 -0.23 -0.03
N GLY A 131 -11.97 0.56 -1.05
CA GLY A 131 -10.97 1.61 -0.98
C GLY A 131 -11.41 2.65 0.03
N GLY A 132 -10.75 2.70 1.19
CA GLY A 132 -11.07 3.72 2.16
C GLY A 132 -10.03 3.92 3.25
N GLN A 133 -9.54 2.86 3.90
CA GLN A 133 -8.63 3.07 5.05
C GLN A 133 -7.15 2.92 4.67
N GLY A 134 -6.73 1.81 4.04
CA GLY A 134 -5.30 1.60 3.72
C GLY A 134 -4.75 2.60 2.70
N SER A 135 -5.46 2.80 1.59
CA SER A 135 -5.03 3.73 0.52
C SER A 135 -5.11 5.19 0.96
N ARG A 136 -6.16 5.61 1.69
CA ARG A 136 -6.26 6.98 2.21
C ARG A 136 -5.27 7.25 3.33
N ALA A 137 -5.02 6.29 4.24
CA ALA A 137 -4.00 6.44 5.28
C ALA A 137 -2.59 6.52 4.67
N ALA A 138 -2.31 5.72 3.63
CA ALA A 138 -1.05 5.81 2.89
C ALA A 138 -0.91 7.16 2.17
N GLN A 139 -1.97 7.66 1.52
CA GLN A 139 -1.96 8.97 0.87
C GLN A 139 -1.82 10.12 1.88
N GLN A 140 -2.55 10.08 3.00
CA GLN A 140 -2.41 11.05 4.09
C GLN A 140 -1.01 11.04 4.69
N PHE A 141 -0.43 9.86 4.88
CA PHE A 141 0.95 9.73 5.33
C PHE A 141 1.92 10.37 4.33
N LEU A 142 1.76 10.11 3.02
CA LEU A 142 2.58 10.74 1.98
C LEU A 142 2.43 12.26 1.96
N ASP A 143 1.22 12.77 2.13
CA ASP A 143 0.96 14.21 2.21
C ASP A 143 1.61 14.84 3.44
N ASP A 144 1.52 14.20 4.61
CA ASP A 144 2.17 14.65 5.84
C ASP A 144 3.70 14.62 5.73
N VAL A 145 4.26 13.56 5.11
CA VAL A 145 5.69 13.47 4.78
C VAL A 145 6.11 14.62 3.86
N ASN A 146 5.37 14.84 2.78
CA ASN A 146 5.72 15.85 1.80
C ASN A 146 5.61 17.26 2.40
N ARG A 147 4.61 17.49 3.25
CA ARG A 147 4.44 18.74 4.01
C ARG A 147 5.60 18.97 4.98
N ALA A 148 6.06 17.93 5.68
CA ALA A 148 7.23 18.02 6.56
C ALA A 148 8.51 18.33 5.79
N ILE A 149 8.70 17.75 4.58
CA ILE A 149 9.83 18.06 3.70
C ILE A 149 9.80 19.52 3.27
N TRP A 150 8.64 20.04 2.85
CA TRP A 150 8.50 21.45 2.46
C TRP A 150 8.70 22.42 3.62
N LEU A 151 8.15 22.12 4.81
CA LEU A 151 8.35 22.93 6.01
C LEU A 151 9.80 22.92 6.47
N GLY A 152 10.45 21.76 6.45
CA GLY A 152 11.87 21.62 6.79
C GLY A 152 12.78 22.35 5.79
N GLY A 153 12.49 22.21 4.49
CA GLY A 153 13.20 22.94 3.43
C GLY A 153 13.03 24.45 3.55
N LEU A 154 11.81 24.93 3.79
CA LEU A 154 11.53 26.35 4.00
C LEU A 154 12.25 26.90 5.23
N ALA A 155 12.20 26.18 6.36
CA ALA A 155 12.89 26.58 7.59
C ALA A 155 14.41 26.65 7.38
N ALA A 156 14.99 25.68 6.65
CA ALA A 156 16.40 25.68 6.31
C ALA A 156 16.78 26.88 5.42
N VAL A 157 15.98 27.20 4.41
CA VAL A 157 16.20 28.37 3.53
C VAL A 157 16.09 29.67 4.32
N LEU A 158 15.06 29.82 5.17
CA LEU A 158 14.89 31.01 6.01
C LEU A 158 16.05 31.17 6.97
N MET A 159 16.53 30.10 7.58
CA MET A 159 17.67 30.14 8.49
C MET A 159 18.97 30.46 7.75
N ALA A 160 19.17 29.90 6.55
CA ALA A 160 20.31 30.24 5.69
C ALA A 160 20.30 31.71 5.26
N LEU A 161 19.14 32.26 4.90
CA LEU A 161 18.97 33.67 4.58
C LEU A 161 19.20 34.57 5.80
N PHE A 162 18.62 34.22 6.95
CA PHE A 162 18.80 34.98 8.18
C PHE A 162 20.27 35.03 8.59
N LEU A 163 20.95 33.89 8.56
CA LEU A 163 22.39 33.83 8.80
C LEU A 163 23.16 34.59 7.73
N GLY A 164 22.86 34.44 6.44
CA GLY A 164 23.53 35.15 5.36
C GLY A 164 23.37 36.68 5.40
N LEU A 165 22.27 37.17 5.96
CA LEU A 165 22.00 38.61 6.14
C LEU A 165 22.66 39.19 7.40
N PHE A 166 22.82 38.40 8.47
CA PHE A 166 23.36 38.86 9.76
C PHE A 166 24.87 38.57 9.94
N LEU A 167 25.50 37.88 9.00
CA LEU A 167 26.91 37.46 9.03
C LEU A 167 27.75 38.21 8.01
#